data_AF-A0A523N6I6-F1
#
_entry.id   AF-A0A523N6I6-F1
#
_cell.length_a   1.000
_cell.length_b   1.000
_cell.length_c   1.000
_cell.angle_alpha   90.00
_cell.angle_beta   90.00
_cell.angle_gamma   90.00
#
_symmetry.space_group_name_H-M   'P 1'
#
loop_
_entity.id
_entity.type
_entity.pdbx_description
1 polymer ?
#
loop_
_entity_poly.entity_id
_entity_poly.type
_entity_poly.pdbx_seq_one_letter_code
_entity_poly.pdbx_strand_id
1 'polypeptide(L)'
;LAFVGMVEAVALPLFVLFFNVPVWGILTGLIGLIVLATIGFVAVGTLFSAMTVRTRFAELMLPMLLLPFMVPPLIGAVQTTTRMFAGRPLSEMIGWLRILALYDVVFITLCVLIFPAVVDE
;
A
#
# COMPACT_ATOMS: atom_id res chain seq x y z
N LEU A 1 -9.46 2.98 -4.99
CA LEU A 1 -9.43 1.52 -4.72
C LEU A 1 -9.89 0.69 -5.91
N ALA A 2 -11.12 0.84 -6.42
CA ALA A 2 -11.63 0.02 -7.53
C ALA A 2 -10.72 0.00 -8.78
N PHE A 3 -10.20 1.16 -9.18
CA PHE A 3 -9.23 1.26 -10.28
C PHE A 3 -7.95 0.46 -10.01
N VAL A 4 -7.33 0.66 -8.84
CA VAL A 4 -6.08 -0.04 -8.46
C VAL A 4 -6.31 -1.54 -8.34
N GLY A 5 -7.43 -1.97 -7.76
CA GLY A 5 -7.81 -3.38 -7.68
C GLY A 5 -8.04 -4.02 -9.05
N MET A 6 -8.57 -3.28 -10.03
CA MET A 6 -8.69 -3.76 -11.40
C MET A 6 -7.31 -3.96 -12.06
N VAL A 7 -6.40 -3.01 -11.85
CA VAL A 7 -5.01 -3.12 -12.34
C VAL A 7 -4.33 -4.33 -11.71
N GLU A 8 -4.51 -4.56 -10.41
CA GLU A 8 -3.97 -5.72 -9.69
C GLU A 8 -4.57 -7.03 -10.19
N ALA A 9 -5.88 -7.09 -10.44
CA ALA A 9 -6.56 -8.27 -10.95
C ALA A 9 -6.04 -8.71 -12.33
N VAL A 10 -5.47 -7.78 -13.11
CA VAL A 10 -4.82 -8.07 -14.40
C VAL A 10 -3.32 -8.34 -14.21
N ALA A 11 -2.65 -7.56 -13.37
CA ALA A 11 -1.22 -7.66 -13.14
C ALA A 11 -0.81 -8.97 -12.44
N LEU A 12 -1.61 -9.46 -11.49
CA LEU A 12 -1.30 -10.67 -10.73
C LEU A 12 -1.31 -11.93 -11.61
N PRO A 13 -2.33 -12.19 -12.45
CA PRO A 13 -2.29 -13.30 -13.41
C PRO A 13 -1.14 -13.20 -14.41
N LEU A 14 -0.87 -11.99 -14.91
CA LEU A 14 0.28 -11.74 -15.80
C LEU A 14 1.59 -12.08 -15.09
N PHE A 15 1.78 -11.64 -13.84
CA PHE A 15 2.97 -11.95 -13.05
C PHE A 15 3.15 -13.48 -12.91
N VAL A 16 2.08 -14.21 -12.60
CA VAL A 16 2.12 -15.67 -12.48
C VAL A 16 2.47 -16.33 -13.81
N LEU A 17 1.88 -15.87 -14.91
CA LEU A 17 2.09 -16.42 -16.25
C LEU A 17 3.52 -16.17 -16.77
N PHE A 18 4.02 -14.93 -16.63
CA PHE A 18 5.32 -14.53 -17.17
C PHE A 18 6.49 -15.02 -16.33
N PHE A 19 6.36 -15.03 -15.00
CA PHE A 19 7.43 -15.45 -14.09
C PHE A 19 7.33 -16.92 -13.66
N ASN A 20 6.27 -17.64 -14.08
CA ASN A 20 6.03 -19.05 -13.78
C ASN A 20 6.16 -19.39 -12.27
N VAL A 21 5.62 -18.52 -11.42
CA VAL A 21 5.79 -18.63 -9.96
C VAL A 21 4.64 -19.44 -9.34
N PRO A 22 4.92 -20.44 -8.49
CA PRO A 22 3.90 -21.24 -7.84
C PRO A 22 3.20 -20.48 -6.71
N VAL A 23 2.20 -19.67 -7.04
CA VAL A 23 1.45 -18.84 -6.07
C VAL A 23 0.25 -19.55 -5.43
N TRP A 24 -0.17 -20.71 -5.94
CA TRP A 24 -1.43 -21.35 -5.55
C TRP A 24 -1.54 -21.64 -4.04
N GLY A 25 -0.44 -22.04 -3.40
CA GLY A 25 -0.42 -22.32 -1.95
C GLY A 25 -0.42 -21.07 -1.05
N ILE A 26 -0.04 -19.90 -1.60
CA ILE A 26 0.05 -18.63 -0.87
C ILE A 26 -0.99 -17.61 -1.32
N LEU A 27 -1.87 -17.98 -2.26
CA LEU A 27 -2.73 -17.06 -2.99
C LEU A 27 -3.64 -16.25 -2.06
N THR A 28 -4.22 -16.90 -1.04
CA THR A 28 -5.09 -16.24 -0.06
C THR A 28 -4.33 -15.21 0.78
N GLY A 29 -3.14 -15.56 1.27
CA GLY A 29 -2.26 -14.65 2.00
C GLY A 29 -1.76 -13.50 1.14
N LEU A 30 -1.42 -13.80 -0.13
CA LEU A 30 -0.95 -12.81 -1.09
C LEU A 30 -2.05 -11.81 -1.44
N ILE A 31 -3.29 -12.25 -1.67
CA ILE A 31 -4.44 -11.37 -1.89
C ILE A 31 -4.67 -10.49 -0.66
N GLY A 32 -4.64 -11.06 0.54
CA GLY A 32 -4.79 -10.30 1.79
C GLY A 32 -3.71 -9.23 1.95
N LEU A 33 -2.46 -9.56 1.64
CA LEU A 33 -1.35 -8.62 1.66
C LEU A 33 -1.50 -7.51 0.62
N ILE A 34 -1.90 -7.86 -0.61
CA ILE A 34 -2.14 -6.89 -1.69
C ILE A 34 -3.22 -5.91 -1.25
N VAL A 35 -4.38 -6.40 -0.82
CA VAL A 35 -5.48 -5.53 -0.37
C VAL A 35 -5.03 -4.60 0.75
N LEU A 36 -4.30 -5.12 1.74
CA LEU A 36 -3.79 -4.33 2.86
C LEU A 36 -2.83 -3.23 2.37
N ALA A 37 -1.76 -3.62 1.66
CA ALA A 37 -0.80 -2.66 1.13
C ALA A 37 -1.46 -1.61 0.22
N THR A 38 -2.40 -2.02 -0.62
CA THR A 38 -3.10 -1.12 -1.54
C THR A 38 -3.93 -0.07 -0.81
N ILE A 39 -4.55 -0.43 0.32
CA ILE A 39 -5.27 0.55 1.14
C ILE A 39 -4.32 1.62 1.68
N GLY A 40 -3.20 1.22 2.28
CA GLY A 40 -2.20 2.17 2.80
C GLY A 40 -1.64 3.09 1.73
N PHE A 41 -1.22 2.52 0.60
CA PHE A 41 -0.65 3.28 -0.52
C PHE A 41 -1.66 4.27 -1.12
N VAL A 42 -2.90 3.85 -1.31
CA VAL A 42 -3.96 4.72 -1.84
C VAL A 42 -4.32 5.81 -0.85
N ALA A 43 -4.38 5.51 0.46
CA ALA A 43 -4.66 6.52 1.48
C ALA A 43 -3.60 7.63 1.49
N VAL A 44 -2.32 7.26 1.52
CA VAL A 44 -1.20 8.21 1.45
C VAL A 44 -1.28 9.05 0.18
N GLY A 45 -1.39 8.41 -1.00
CA GLY A 45 -1.46 9.11 -2.27
C GLY A 45 -2.65 10.07 -2.37
N THR A 46 -3.81 9.67 -1.83
CA THR A 46 -5.02 10.51 -1.82
C THR A 46 -4.83 11.74 -0.93
N LEU A 47 -4.28 11.57 0.27
CA LEU A 47 -4.02 12.66 1.21
C LEU A 47 -3.07 13.71 0.62
N PHE A 48 -1.93 13.26 0.10
CA PHE A 48 -0.94 14.16 -0.49
C PHE A 48 -1.47 14.80 -1.78
N SER A 49 -2.22 14.08 -2.62
CA SER A 49 -2.85 14.66 -3.80
C SER A 49 -3.82 15.78 -3.44
N ALA A 50 -4.67 15.58 -2.42
CA ALA A 50 -5.59 16.61 -1.95
C ALA A 50 -4.86 17.87 -1.45
N MET A 51 -3.74 17.71 -0.72
CA MET A 51 -2.92 18.83 -0.27
C MET A 51 -2.23 19.59 -1.41
N THR A 52 -1.78 18.87 -2.45
CA THR A 52 -1.02 19.46 -3.57
C THR A 52 -1.85 20.36 -4.48
N VAL A 53 -3.18 20.18 -4.53
CA VAL A 53 -4.07 21.04 -5.34
C VAL A 53 -4.00 22.50 -4.91
N ARG A 54 -3.59 22.79 -3.66
CA ARG A 54 -3.63 24.14 -3.09
C ARG A 54 -2.25 24.77 -2.81
N THR A 55 -1.14 24.06 -2.98
CA THR A 55 0.21 24.58 -2.68
C THR A 55 1.01 24.93 -3.93
N ARG A 56 1.55 26.16 -4.02
CA ARG A 56 2.44 26.61 -5.12
C ARG A 56 3.75 25.81 -5.25
N PHE A 57 4.06 24.95 -4.27
CA PHE A 57 5.24 24.08 -4.23
C PHE A 57 4.89 22.57 -4.28
N ALA A 58 3.70 22.24 -4.80
CA ALA A 58 3.20 20.88 -4.95
C ALA A 58 4.21 19.89 -5.59
N GLU A 59 4.95 20.33 -6.60
CA GLU A 59 5.92 19.51 -7.34
C GLU A 59 7.15 19.11 -6.51
N LEU A 60 7.50 19.87 -5.48
CA LEU A 60 8.60 19.56 -4.55
C LEU A 60 8.12 18.81 -3.31
N MET A 61 6.89 19.10 -2.85
CA MET A 61 6.28 18.41 -1.72
C MET A 61 6.01 16.93 -2.02
N LEU A 62 5.56 16.61 -3.24
CA LEU A 62 5.26 15.24 -3.66
C LEU A 62 6.49 14.32 -3.51
N PRO A 63 7.67 14.62 -4.10
CA PRO A 63 8.82 13.73 -3.94
C PRO A 63 9.44 13.78 -2.53
N MET A 64 9.48 14.94 -1.87
CA MET A 64 10.14 15.06 -0.56
C MET A 64 9.34 14.44 0.58
N LEU A 65 8.01 14.46 0.54
CA LEU A 65 7.16 13.89 1.59
C LEU A 65 6.63 12.51 1.19
N LEU A 66 6.13 12.35 -0.03
CA LEU A 66 5.46 11.12 -0.42
C LEU A 66 6.46 9.94 -0.45
N LEU A 67 7.72 10.16 -0.86
CA LEU A 67 8.77 9.14 -0.82
C LEU A 67 9.04 8.61 0.60
N PRO A 68 9.42 9.41 1.61
CA PRO A 68 9.70 8.90 2.95
C PRO A 68 8.48 8.27 3.61
N PHE A 69 7.27 8.72 3.27
CA PHE A 69 6.05 8.09 3.77
C PHE A 69 5.73 6.77 3.06
N MET A 70 6.03 6.61 1.77
CA MET A 70 5.83 5.34 1.06
C MET A 70 6.84 4.27 1.46
N VAL A 71 8.05 4.64 1.89
CA VAL A 71 9.11 3.67 2.21
C VAL A 71 8.69 2.66 3.29
N PRO A 72 8.16 3.05 4.48
CA PRO A 72 7.76 2.11 5.51
C PRO A 72 6.78 1.01 5.07
N PRO A 73 5.62 1.32 4.43
CA PRO A 73 4.71 0.27 3.99
C PRO A 73 5.29 -0.54 2.82
N LEU A 74 6.15 0.04 1.96
CA LEU A 74 6.88 -0.70 0.92
C LEU A 74 7.80 -1.75 1.52
N ILE A 75 8.57 -1.39 2.56
CA ILE A 75 9.47 -2.31 3.26
C ILE A 75 8.65 -3.45 3.87
N GLY A 76 7.56 -3.14 4.58
CA GLY A 76 6.75 -4.18 5.20
C GLY A 76 6.07 -5.11 4.17
N ALA A 77 5.63 -4.57 3.04
CA ALA A 77 5.06 -5.36 1.94
C ALA A 77 6.11 -6.30 1.34
N VAL A 78 7.28 -5.77 0.94
CA VAL A 78 8.38 -6.57 0.37
C VAL A 78 8.85 -7.65 1.33
N GLN A 79 9.00 -7.31 2.61
CA GLN A 79 9.40 -8.24 3.67
C GLN A 79 8.38 -9.37 3.87
N THR A 80 7.08 -9.06 3.79
CA THR A 80 6.01 -10.06 3.91
C THR A 80 5.97 -10.96 2.68
N THR A 81 6.01 -10.37 1.48
CA THR A 81 6.03 -11.08 0.20
C THR A 81 7.21 -12.04 0.12
N THR A 82 8.42 -11.57 0.47
CA THR A 82 9.64 -12.40 0.43
C THR A 82 9.54 -13.61 1.35
N ARG A 83 9.00 -13.43 2.56
CA ARG A 83 8.78 -14.53 3.51
C ARG A 83 7.70 -15.49 3.03
N MET A 84 6.63 -15.00 2.42
CA MET A 84 5.56 -15.83 1.85
C MET A 84 6.11 -16.75 0.75
N PHE A 85 6.87 -16.19 -0.19
CA PHE A 85 7.51 -16.97 -1.25
C PHE A 85 8.59 -17.93 -0.73
N ALA A 86 9.24 -17.60 0.40
CA ALA A 86 10.18 -18.50 1.07
C ALA A 86 9.52 -19.64 1.87
N GLY A 87 8.18 -19.72 1.90
CA GLY A 87 7.45 -20.77 2.64
C GLY A 87 7.62 -20.67 4.17
N ARG A 88 7.94 -19.48 4.68
CA ARG A 88 8.16 -19.24 6.11
C ARG A 88 6.84 -19.31 6.89
N PRO A 89 6.88 -19.62 8.20
CA PRO A 89 5.68 -19.63 9.02
C PRO A 89 5.07 -18.23 9.16
N LEU A 90 3.74 -18.17 9.33
CA LEU A 90 2.98 -16.92 9.47
C LEU A 90 3.43 -16.08 10.68
N SER A 91 3.98 -16.72 11.72
CA SER A 91 4.53 -16.05 12.91
C SER A 91 5.67 -15.09 12.59
N GLU A 92 6.47 -15.36 11.55
CA GLU A 92 7.54 -14.46 11.10
C GLU A 92 7.01 -13.29 10.26
N MET A 93 5.77 -13.37 9.78
CA MET A 93 5.11 -12.36 8.93
C MET A 93 4.21 -11.44 9.74
N ILE A 94 3.69 -11.91 10.87
CA ILE A 94 2.67 -11.19 11.65
C ILE A 94 3.16 -9.82 12.14
N GLY A 95 4.46 -9.67 12.41
CA GLY A 95 5.05 -8.39 12.79
C GLY A 95 4.94 -7.36 11.66
N TRP A 96 5.31 -7.75 10.44
CA TRP A 96 5.23 -6.88 9.27
C TRP A 96 3.78 -6.57 8.87
N LEU A 97 2.90 -7.58 8.93
CA LEU A 97 1.46 -7.37 8.71
C LEU A 97 0.84 -6.40 9.72
N ARG A 98 1.24 -6.46 10.99
CA ARG A 98 0.80 -5.49 12.02
C ARG A 98 1.31 -4.09 11.73
N ILE A 99 2.55 -3.94 11.27
CA ILE A 99 3.10 -2.64 10.88
C ILE A 99 2.30 -2.06 9.71
N LEU A 100 2.00 -2.86 8.69
CA LEU A 100 1.14 -2.44 7.56
C LEU A 100 -0.25 -2.02 8.06
N ALA A 101 -0.92 -2.87 8.82
CA ALA A 101 -2.25 -2.58 9.32
C ALA A 101 -2.29 -1.32 10.20
N LEU A 102 -1.29 -1.13 11.07
CA LEU A 102 -1.18 0.08 11.89
C LEU A 102 -0.97 1.31 11.01
N TYR A 103 -0.10 1.21 10.01
CA TYR A 103 0.17 2.28 9.06
C TYR A 103 -1.10 2.69 8.31
N ASP A 104 -1.86 1.71 7.81
CA ASP A 104 -3.13 1.94 7.11
C ASP A 104 -4.14 2.64 8.01
N VAL A 105 -4.31 2.16 9.25
CA VAL A 105 -5.24 2.78 10.22
C VAL A 105 -4.85 4.23 10.49
N VAL A 106 -3.57 4.51 10.67
CA VAL A 106 -3.08 5.88 10.89
C VAL A 106 -3.39 6.76 9.68
N PHE A 107 -3.04 6.34 8.47
CA PHE A 107 -3.23 7.17 7.27
C PHE A 107 -4.69 7.32 6.85
N ILE A 108 -5.52 6.30 7.03
CA ILE A 108 -6.97 6.41 6.81
C ILE A 108 -7.57 7.40 7.83
N THR A 109 -7.16 7.32 9.10
CA THR A 109 -7.63 8.26 10.13
C THR A 109 -7.21 9.69 9.79
N LEU A 110 -5.96 9.89 9.40
CA LEU A 110 -5.46 11.19 8.95
C LEU A 110 -6.20 11.70 7.72
N CYS A 111 -6.47 10.84 6.73
CA CYS A 111 -7.30 11.17 5.58
C CYS A 111 -8.66 11.69 6.02
N VAL A 112 -9.39 10.94 6.85
CA VAL A 112 -10.74 11.33 7.28
C VAL A 112 -10.74 12.64 8.08
N LEU A 113 -9.73 12.87 8.91
CA LEU A 113 -9.65 14.09 9.73
C LEU A 113 -9.21 15.33 8.94
N ILE A 114 -8.28 15.17 8.00
CA ILE A 114 -7.69 16.29 7.26
C ILE A 114 -8.54 16.65 6.04
N PHE A 115 -9.26 15.70 5.45
CA PHE A 115 -10.05 15.92 4.23
C PHE A 115 -11.07 17.07 4.36
N PRO A 116 -11.85 17.21 5.45
CA PRO A 116 -12.74 18.36 5.64
C PRO A 116 -11.98 19.69 5.64
N ALA A 117 -10.86 19.78 6.36
CA ALA A 117 -10.04 20.99 6.39
C ALA A 117 -9.46 21.35 5.03
N VAL A 118 -9.17 20.36 4.17
CA VAL A 118 -8.66 20.59 2.81
C VAL A 118 -9.78 20.95 1.81
N VAL A 119 -11.01 20.49 2.07
CA VAL A 119 -12.17 20.67 1.18
C VAL A 119 -12.96 21.94 1.50
N ASP A 120 -13.14 22.29 2.79
CA ASP A 120 -13.99 23.41 3.23
C ASP A 120 -13.35 24.80 3.07
N GLU A 121 -12.06 24.87 2.69
CA GLU A 121 -11.36 26.13 2.41
C GLU A 121 -11.27 26.47 0.91
#